data_AF-A0A7C4B864-F1
#
_entry.id   AF-A0A7C4B864-F1
#
_cell.length_a   1.000
_cell.length_b   1.000
_cell.length_c   1.000
_cell.angle_alpha   90.00
_cell.angle_beta   90.00
_cell.angle_gamma   90.00
#
_symmetry.space_group_name_H-M   'P 1'
#
loop_
_entity.id
_entity.type
_entity.pdbx_description
1 polymer ?
#
loop_
_entity_poly.entity_id
_entity_poly.type
_entity_poly.pdbx_seq_one_letter_code
_entity_poly.pdbx_strand_id
1 'polypeptide(L)'
;MTWPLRVMIGPISFYSSGLLLFLGLFWGGFIFWRKGREEGIEEEKLMDIWLGAAIISFIVSRAWLVLSRWEEFNHWYRILFFTKFPGLAYEGALLGFWLGVLALGFRSKMKLWCLVELAIFGQVIMEIFGRLGQPITWQTSGVLVLAILYQLLVKWEKEYRNFDWYKGGQSEAEPGFLTAVYLIGLGGVNFGLSWLNRPSWFWLVLVVVGVLILMFRSGKLFRAGKKPAESNLKTMPRFKLKRKKRGFDFK
;
A
#
# COMPACT_ATOMS: atom_id res chain seq x y z
N MET A 1 -4.64 -33.63 -5.32
CA MET A 1 -4.59 -32.86 -4.06
C MET A 1 -5.48 -31.64 -4.20
N THR A 2 -6.71 -31.68 -3.69
CA THR A 2 -7.68 -30.59 -3.80
C THR A 2 -7.53 -29.63 -2.62
N TRP A 3 -6.60 -28.67 -2.74
CA TRP A 3 -6.60 -27.47 -1.89
C TRP A 3 -7.80 -26.60 -2.28
N PRO A 4 -8.56 -26.01 -1.34
CA PRO A 4 -8.33 -25.88 0.11
C PRO A 4 -8.76 -27.10 0.96
N LEU A 5 -8.05 -27.33 2.09
CA LEU A 5 -8.40 -28.34 3.08
C LEU A 5 -9.73 -27.97 3.74
N ARG A 6 -10.71 -28.88 3.68
CA ARG A 6 -11.97 -28.79 4.41
C ARG A 6 -11.88 -29.67 5.65
N VAL A 7 -11.92 -29.06 6.83
CA VAL A 7 -12.04 -29.77 8.10
C VAL A 7 -13.50 -29.65 8.56
N MET A 8 -14.18 -30.77 8.73
CA MET A 8 -15.57 -30.80 9.19
C MET A 8 -15.58 -31.16 10.67
N ILE A 9 -16.13 -30.28 11.50
CA ILE A 9 -16.42 -30.55 12.92
C ILE A 9 -17.94 -30.47 13.06
N GLY A 10 -18.62 -31.62 13.04
CA GLY A 10 -20.09 -31.68 13.01
C GLY A 10 -20.68 -30.99 11.75
N PRO A 11 -21.70 -30.11 11.88
CA PRO A 11 -22.30 -29.42 10.72
C PRO A 11 -21.48 -28.23 10.22
N ILE A 12 -20.39 -27.84 10.89
CA ILE A 12 -19.58 -26.67 10.54
C ILE A 12 -18.37 -27.11 9.72
N SER A 13 -18.25 -26.55 8.51
CA SER A 13 -17.10 -26.77 7.62
C SER A 13 -16.12 -25.61 7.73
N PHE A 14 -14.89 -25.89 8.17
CA PHE A 14 -13.80 -24.94 8.18
C PHE A 14 -12.98 -25.06 6.90
N TYR A 15 -12.74 -23.93 6.25
CA TYR A 15 -11.92 -23.85 5.04
C TYR A 15 -10.55 -23.27 5.39
N SER A 16 -9.47 -23.93 4.94
CA SER A 16 -8.11 -23.43 5.13
C SER A 16 -7.86 -22.05 4.50
N SER A 17 -8.63 -21.69 3.47
CA SER A 17 -8.60 -20.36 2.84
C SER A 17 -9.03 -19.25 3.80
N GLY A 18 -10.06 -19.50 4.62
CA GLY A 18 -10.53 -18.55 5.63
C GLY A 18 -9.50 -18.35 6.75
N LEU A 19 -8.86 -19.44 7.19
CA LEU A 19 -7.76 -19.37 8.16
C LEU A 19 -6.59 -18.55 7.63
N LEU A 20 -6.19 -18.77 6.38
CA LEU A 20 -5.09 -18.03 5.76
C LEU A 20 -5.43 -16.54 5.59
N LEU A 21 -6.66 -16.20 5.19
CA LEU A 21 -7.10 -14.80 5.14
C LEU A 21 -7.09 -14.13 6.52
N PHE A 22 -7.52 -14.83 7.57
CA PHE A 22 -7.44 -14.34 8.93
C PHE A 22 -5.99 -14.10 9.39
N LEU A 23 -5.09 -15.05 9.11
CA LEU A 23 -3.66 -14.90 9.39
C LEU A 23 -3.05 -13.73 8.61
N GLY A 24 -3.45 -13.55 7.35
CA GLY A 24 -3.08 -12.38 6.56
C GLY A 24 -3.52 -11.08 7.22
N LEU A 25 -4.76 -11.03 7.74
CA LEU A 25 -5.32 -9.81 8.34
C LEU A 25 -4.61 -9.47 9.64
N PHE A 26 -4.35 -10.49 10.44
CA PHE A 26 -3.61 -10.34 11.68
C PHE A 26 -2.16 -9.91 11.42
N TRP A 27 -1.45 -10.61 10.52
CA TRP A 27 -0.05 -10.32 10.24
C TRP A 27 0.15 -9.00 9.49
N GLY A 28 -0.73 -8.69 8.54
CA GLY A 28 -0.76 -7.41 7.84
C GLY A 28 -1.01 -6.25 8.81
N GLY A 29 -1.94 -6.44 9.76
CA GLY A 29 -2.23 -5.46 10.81
C GLY A 29 -1.08 -5.28 11.78
N PHE A 30 -0.42 -6.37 12.16
CA PHE A 30 0.77 -6.31 13.01
C PHE A 30 1.91 -5.53 12.34
N ILE A 31 2.17 -5.75 11.04
CA ILE A 31 3.17 -5.00 10.29
C ILE A 31 2.78 -3.52 10.18
N PHE A 32 1.52 -3.23 9.84
CA PHE A 32 0.99 -1.87 9.76
C PHE A 32 1.15 -1.12 11.09
N TRP A 33 0.79 -1.75 12.21
CA TRP A 33 0.95 -1.20 13.55
C TRP A 33 2.41 -0.96 13.90
N ARG A 34 3.27 -1.97 13.70
CA ARG A 34 4.71 -1.86 14.01
C ARG A 34 5.33 -0.71 13.24
N LYS A 35 5.00 -0.58 11.96
CA LYS A 35 5.51 0.48 11.08
C LYS A 35 4.95 1.85 11.43
N GLY A 36 3.66 1.94 11.77
CA GLY A 36 3.07 3.20 12.21
C GLY A 36 3.67 3.69 13.53
N ARG A 37 3.99 2.77 14.45
CA ARG A 37 4.70 3.10 15.70
C ARG A 37 6.12 3.62 15.43
N GLU A 38 6.84 3.02 14.47
CA GLU A 38 8.17 3.50 14.05
C GLU A 38 8.13 4.95 13.52
N GLU A 39 7.02 5.36 12.91
CA GLU A 39 6.76 6.73 12.44
C GLU A 39 6.18 7.66 13.53
N GLY A 40 6.04 7.18 14.77
CA GLY A 40 5.54 7.96 15.91
C GLY A 40 4.03 8.20 15.91
N ILE A 41 3.26 7.39 15.19
CA ILE A 41 1.80 7.47 15.17
C ILE A 41 1.22 6.75 16.40
N GLU A 42 0.21 7.37 17.03
CA GLU A 42 -0.52 6.78 18.16
C GLU A 42 -1.13 5.42 17.79
N GLU A 43 -0.94 4.43 18.67
CA GLU A 43 -1.34 3.04 18.44
C GLU A 43 -2.85 2.86 18.34
N GLU A 44 -3.61 3.62 19.13
CA GLU A 44 -5.07 3.63 19.09
C GLU A 44 -5.58 4.01 17.69
N LYS A 45 -5.02 5.07 17.11
CA LYS A 45 -5.37 5.52 15.75
C LYS A 45 -5.02 4.46 14.70
N LEU A 46 -3.88 3.78 14.83
CA LEU A 46 -3.48 2.72 13.91
C LEU A 46 -4.47 1.54 13.97
N MET A 47 -4.87 1.13 15.18
CA MET A 47 -5.83 0.04 15.37
C MET A 47 -7.22 0.40 14.86
N ASP A 48 -7.70 1.61 15.13
CA ASP A 48 -8.98 2.11 14.62
C ASP A 48 -9.01 2.12 13.09
N ILE A 49 -7.93 2.59 12.45
CA ILE A 49 -7.84 2.63 10.99
C ILE A 49 -7.80 1.21 10.41
N TRP A 50 -6.96 0.32 10.95
CA TRP A 50 -6.81 -1.04 10.41
C TRP A 50 -8.09 -1.86 10.56
N LEU A 51 -8.66 -1.90 11.77
CA LEU A 51 -9.89 -2.66 12.04
C LEU A 51 -11.10 -2.02 11.36
N GLY A 52 -11.21 -0.70 11.38
CA GLY A 52 -12.26 0.02 10.67
C GLY A 52 -12.19 -0.20 9.17
N ALA A 53 -11.00 -0.20 8.57
CA ALA A 53 -10.81 -0.52 7.16
C ALA A 53 -11.17 -1.97 6.84
N ALA A 54 -10.91 -2.93 7.73
CA ALA A 54 -11.32 -4.31 7.57
C ALA A 54 -12.86 -4.46 7.57
N ILE A 55 -13.57 -3.75 8.46
CA ILE A 55 -15.04 -3.75 8.51
C ILE A 55 -15.62 -3.13 7.23
N ILE A 56 -15.11 -1.96 6.81
CA ILE A 56 -15.53 -1.30 5.57
C ILE A 56 -15.24 -2.19 4.36
N SER A 57 -14.07 -2.81 4.31
CA SER A 57 -13.70 -3.80 3.28
C SER A 57 -14.71 -4.93 3.19
N PHE A 58 -15.12 -5.50 4.32
CA PHE A 58 -16.12 -6.56 4.35
C PHE A 58 -17.48 -6.08 3.79
N ILE A 59 -17.97 -4.91 4.22
CA ILE A 59 -19.25 -4.35 3.75
C ILE A 59 -19.20 -4.05 2.24
N VAL A 60 -18.16 -3.35 1.78
CA VAL A 60 -18.00 -2.97 0.38
C VAL A 60 -17.79 -4.20 -0.51
N SER A 61 -17.06 -5.21 -0.04
CA SER A 61 -16.91 -6.47 -0.78
C SER A 61 -18.24 -7.18 -1.03
N ARG A 62 -19.16 -7.11 -0.07
CA ARG A 62 -20.50 -7.67 -0.21
C ARG A 62 -21.37 -6.82 -1.12
N ALA A 63 -21.36 -5.50 -0.94
CA ALA A 63 -22.09 -4.58 -1.80
C ALA A 63 -21.64 -4.71 -3.27
N TRP A 64 -20.33 -4.78 -3.52
CA TRP A 64 -19.77 -4.95 -4.85
C TRP A 64 -20.20 -6.26 -5.51
N LEU A 65 -20.25 -7.36 -4.75
CA LEU A 65 -20.74 -8.65 -5.26
C LEU A 65 -22.20 -8.55 -5.71
N VAL A 66 -23.05 -7.94 -4.87
CA VAL A 66 -24.49 -7.74 -5.15
C VAL A 66 -24.68 -6.89 -6.40
N LEU A 67 -23.94 -5.79 -6.52
CA LEU A 67 -24.00 -4.91 -7.69
C LEU A 67 -23.51 -5.61 -8.97
N SER A 68 -22.43 -6.40 -8.87
CA SER A 68 -21.86 -7.12 -10.02
C SER A 68 -22.73 -8.29 -10.48
N ARG A 69 -23.56 -8.84 -9.59
CA ARG A 69 -24.44 -9.99 -9.86
C ARG A 69 -25.88 -9.67 -9.50
N TRP A 70 -26.36 -8.52 -9.94
CA TRP A 70 -27.67 -8.01 -9.55
C TRP A 70 -28.80 -9.02 -9.77
N GLU A 71 -28.78 -9.73 -10.90
CA GLU A 71 -29.77 -10.75 -11.25
C GLU A 71 -29.88 -11.89 -10.21
N GLU A 72 -28.77 -12.28 -9.58
CA GLU A 72 -28.71 -13.33 -8.56
C GLU A 72 -29.24 -12.82 -7.20
N PHE A 73 -29.08 -11.52 -6.93
CA PHE A 73 -29.34 -10.86 -5.64
C PHE A 73 -30.56 -9.93 -5.63
N ASN A 74 -31.49 -10.09 -6.58
CA ASN A 74 -32.73 -9.31 -6.72
C ASN A 74 -33.65 -9.27 -5.47
N HIS A 75 -33.36 -10.01 -4.41
CA HIS A 75 -34.10 -9.98 -3.15
C HIS A 75 -33.21 -9.68 -1.94
N TRP A 76 -33.70 -8.83 -1.03
CA TRP A 76 -32.98 -8.37 0.15
C TRP A 76 -32.44 -9.50 1.04
N TYR A 77 -33.16 -10.62 1.17
CA TYR A 77 -32.74 -11.74 2.00
C TYR A 77 -31.46 -12.40 1.44
N ARG A 78 -31.28 -12.44 0.12
CA ARG A 78 -30.07 -13.01 -0.51
C ARG A 78 -28.84 -12.18 -0.21
N ILE A 79 -29.02 -10.87 -0.04
CA ILE A 79 -27.94 -9.94 0.29
C ILE A 79 -27.40 -10.25 1.70
N LEU A 80 -28.28 -10.49 2.68
CA LEU A 80 -27.92 -10.68 4.09
C LEU A 80 -27.61 -12.14 4.49
N PHE A 81 -28.18 -13.14 3.82
CA PHE A 81 -27.98 -14.55 4.20
C PHE A 81 -26.67 -15.14 3.64
N PHE A 82 -25.61 -15.07 4.44
CA PHE A 82 -24.29 -15.65 4.13
C PHE A 82 -24.26 -17.17 4.08
N THR A 83 -25.18 -17.85 4.76
CA THR A 83 -25.23 -19.32 4.82
C THR A 83 -25.74 -19.94 3.51
N LYS A 84 -26.73 -19.31 2.86
CA LYS A 84 -27.30 -19.78 1.58
C LYS A 84 -26.62 -19.17 0.36
N PHE A 85 -26.16 -17.92 0.44
CA PHE A 85 -25.51 -17.21 -0.67
C PHE A 85 -24.12 -16.71 -0.24
N PRO A 86 -23.16 -17.64 -0.05
CA PRO A 86 -21.82 -17.30 0.38
C PRO A 86 -21.06 -16.57 -0.75
N GLY A 87 -20.17 -15.66 -0.36
CA GLY A 87 -19.27 -14.98 -1.30
C GLY A 87 -19.00 -13.53 -0.93
N LEU A 88 -17.78 -13.10 -1.26
CA LEU A 88 -17.32 -11.71 -1.18
C LEU A 88 -16.53 -11.43 -2.47
N ALA A 89 -16.71 -10.25 -3.06
CA ALA A 89 -15.94 -9.87 -4.23
C ALA A 89 -14.56 -9.33 -3.81
N TYR A 90 -13.50 -9.85 -4.44
CA TYR A 90 -12.12 -9.43 -4.14
C TYR A 90 -11.90 -7.95 -4.48
N GLU A 91 -12.40 -7.49 -5.63
CA GLU A 91 -12.31 -6.12 -6.09
C GLU A 91 -12.98 -5.16 -5.10
N GLY A 92 -14.15 -5.54 -4.58
CA GLY A 92 -14.85 -4.77 -3.56
C GLY A 92 -14.12 -4.77 -2.21
N ALA A 93 -13.46 -5.88 -1.84
CA ALA A 93 -12.65 -5.94 -0.62
C ALA A 93 -11.44 -4.99 -0.71
N LEU A 94 -10.74 -4.98 -1.85
CA LEU A 94 -9.62 -4.08 -2.11
C LEU A 94 -10.07 -2.61 -2.10
N LEU A 95 -11.17 -2.29 -2.78
CA LEU A 95 -11.73 -0.95 -2.80
C LEU A 95 -12.15 -0.50 -1.40
N GLY A 96 -12.86 -1.34 -0.66
CA GLY A 96 -13.30 -1.01 0.70
C GLY A 96 -12.15 -0.84 1.69
N PHE A 97 -11.06 -1.60 1.56
CA PHE A 97 -9.85 -1.40 2.36
C PHE A 97 -9.27 0.00 2.13
N TRP A 98 -9.03 0.39 0.88
CA TRP A 98 -8.49 1.71 0.56
C TRP A 98 -9.43 2.85 0.93
N LEU A 99 -10.74 2.68 0.70
CA LEU A 99 -11.75 3.64 1.16
C LEU A 99 -11.72 3.80 2.68
N GLY A 100 -11.63 2.70 3.42
CA GLY A 100 -11.56 2.72 4.88
C GLY A 100 -10.29 3.39 5.40
N VAL A 101 -9.12 3.04 4.87
CA VAL A 101 -7.84 3.66 5.23
C VAL A 101 -7.87 5.16 4.96
N LEU A 102 -8.35 5.57 3.79
CA LEU A 102 -8.43 7.00 3.45
C LEU A 102 -9.44 7.73 4.33
N ALA A 103 -10.70 7.25 4.42
CA ALA A 103 -11.74 7.92 5.18
C ALA A 103 -11.40 8.07 6.67
N LEU A 104 -10.89 7.01 7.30
CA LEU A 104 -10.49 7.03 8.70
C LEU A 104 -9.19 7.83 8.89
N GLY A 105 -8.26 7.75 7.94
CA GLY A 105 -7.05 8.58 7.93
C GLY A 105 -7.33 10.08 7.86
N PHE A 106 -8.30 10.49 7.03
CA PHE A 106 -8.78 11.86 6.93
C PHE A 106 -9.43 12.32 8.24
N ARG A 107 -10.28 11.47 8.84
CA ARG A 107 -10.91 11.75 10.14
C ARG A 107 -9.86 11.96 11.25
N SER A 108 -8.77 11.20 11.20
CA SER A 108 -7.66 11.28 12.16
C SER A 108 -6.63 12.37 11.85
N LYS A 109 -6.85 13.21 10.83
CA LYS A 109 -5.96 14.32 10.40
C LYS A 109 -4.50 13.88 10.14
N MET A 110 -4.31 12.66 9.66
CA MET A 110 -2.98 12.11 9.41
C MET A 110 -2.41 12.56 8.06
N LYS A 111 -1.08 12.56 7.94
CA LYS A 111 -0.41 12.73 6.64
C LYS A 111 -0.76 11.52 5.76
N LEU A 112 -1.66 11.73 4.81
CA LEU A 112 -2.23 10.66 3.96
C LEU A 112 -1.17 9.79 3.28
N TRP A 113 -0.13 10.42 2.72
CA TRP A 113 0.91 9.68 2.01
C TRP A 113 1.70 8.75 2.92
N CYS A 114 1.99 9.18 4.15
CA CYS A 114 2.61 8.32 5.15
C CYS A 114 1.67 7.16 5.48
N LEU A 115 0.39 7.44 5.73
CA LEU A 115 -0.59 6.39 6.01
C LEU A 115 -0.75 5.38 4.87
N VAL A 116 -0.80 5.84 3.63
CA VAL A 116 -0.90 4.99 2.43
C VAL A 116 0.33 4.11 2.31
N GLU A 117 1.54 4.66 2.46
CA GLU A 117 2.78 3.88 2.42
C GLU A 117 2.84 2.82 3.52
N LEU A 118 2.36 3.14 4.72
CA LEU A 118 2.24 2.18 5.82
C LEU A 118 1.23 1.06 5.47
N ALA A 119 0.06 1.43 4.94
CA ALA A 119 -1.01 0.50 4.59
C ALA A 119 -0.60 -0.51 3.51
N ILE A 120 0.29 -0.11 2.58
CA ILE A 120 0.83 -0.99 1.53
C ILE A 120 1.52 -2.22 2.11
N PHE A 121 2.33 -2.06 3.15
CA PHE A 121 3.03 -3.20 3.74
C PHE A 121 2.04 -4.24 4.28
N GLY A 122 0.98 -3.80 4.95
CA GLY A 122 -0.09 -4.69 5.42
C GLY A 122 -0.86 -5.31 4.25
N GLN A 123 -1.14 -4.54 3.21
CA GLN A 123 -1.88 -4.99 2.02
C GLN A 123 -1.13 -6.07 1.23
N VAL A 124 0.19 -5.94 1.07
CA VAL A 124 1.01 -6.97 0.38
C VAL A 124 0.96 -8.29 1.13
N ILE A 125 1.06 -8.26 2.47
CA ILE A 125 0.95 -9.45 3.31
C ILE A 125 -0.43 -10.09 3.15
N MET A 126 -1.50 -9.28 3.20
CA MET A 126 -2.87 -9.75 2.94
C MET A 126 -2.99 -10.48 1.61
N GLU A 127 -2.39 -9.93 0.56
CA GLU A 127 -2.47 -10.50 -0.78
C GLU A 127 -1.66 -11.80 -0.91
N ILE A 128 -0.50 -11.89 -0.25
CA ILE A 128 0.28 -13.13 -0.17
C ILE A 128 -0.54 -14.26 0.47
N PHE A 129 -1.10 -14.01 1.66
CA PHE A 129 -1.92 -15.00 2.37
C PHE A 129 -3.22 -15.32 1.61
N GLY A 130 -3.83 -14.32 0.99
CA GLY A 130 -5.03 -14.51 0.16
C GLY A 130 -4.77 -15.41 -1.05
N ARG A 131 -3.64 -15.25 -1.74
CA ARG A 131 -3.27 -16.11 -2.87
C ARG A 131 -2.84 -17.51 -2.45
N LEU A 132 -2.20 -17.66 -1.28
CA LEU A 132 -1.90 -18.98 -0.71
C LEU A 132 -3.16 -19.75 -0.32
N GLY A 133 -4.25 -19.05 0.02
CA GLY A 133 -5.54 -19.66 0.32
C GLY A 133 -6.32 -20.13 -0.91
N GLN A 134 -5.88 -19.79 -2.12
CA GLN A 134 -6.54 -20.20 -3.35
C GLN A 134 -6.05 -21.58 -3.82
N PRO A 135 -6.86 -22.31 -4.60
CA PRO A 135 -6.37 -23.50 -5.30
C PRO A 135 -5.14 -23.17 -6.14
N ILE A 136 -4.25 -24.16 -6.29
CA ILE A 136 -3.01 -24.00 -7.07
C ILE A 136 -3.38 -23.67 -8.51
N THR A 137 -3.13 -22.43 -8.88
CA THR A 137 -3.36 -21.88 -10.21
C THR A 137 -2.16 -21.03 -10.62
N TRP A 138 -2.15 -20.56 -11.86
CA TRP A 138 -1.14 -19.62 -12.35
C TRP A 138 -1.14 -18.30 -11.55
N GLN A 139 -2.23 -17.96 -10.86
CA GLN A 139 -2.31 -16.77 -10.01
C GLN A 139 -1.56 -16.97 -8.67
N THR A 140 -1.46 -18.21 -8.20
CA THR A 140 -0.71 -18.59 -6.98
C THR A 140 0.80 -18.36 -7.16
N SER A 141 1.35 -18.49 -8.37
CA SER A 141 2.77 -18.22 -8.63
C SER A 141 3.15 -16.75 -8.37
N GLY A 142 2.17 -15.84 -8.43
CA GLY A 142 2.33 -14.43 -8.05
C GLY A 142 2.74 -14.22 -6.60
N VAL A 143 2.59 -15.21 -5.71
CA VAL A 143 3.05 -15.13 -4.31
C VAL A 143 4.55 -14.89 -4.22
N LEU A 144 5.36 -15.59 -5.02
CA LEU A 144 6.81 -15.40 -5.00
C LEU A 144 7.19 -13.98 -5.45
N VAL A 145 6.49 -13.47 -6.47
CA VAL A 145 6.76 -12.12 -6.97
C VAL A 145 6.31 -11.06 -5.98
N LEU A 146 5.19 -11.25 -5.30
CA LEU A 146 4.74 -10.38 -4.21
C LEU A 146 5.68 -10.42 -3.00
N ALA A 147 6.23 -11.59 -2.67
CA ALA A 147 7.22 -11.73 -1.61
C ALA A 147 8.52 -10.99 -1.96
N ILE A 148 8.98 -11.09 -3.21
CA ILE A 148 10.13 -10.30 -3.71
C ILE A 148 9.81 -8.81 -3.66
N LEU A 149 8.62 -8.39 -4.12
CA LEU A 149 8.17 -7.01 -4.05
C LEU A 149 8.15 -6.49 -2.61
N TYR A 150 7.66 -7.29 -1.65
CA TYR A 150 7.67 -6.94 -0.24
C TYR A 150 9.10 -6.73 0.28
N GLN A 151 10.05 -7.62 -0.04
CA GLN A 151 11.45 -7.45 0.35
C GLN A 151 12.07 -6.18 -0.26
N LEU A 152 11.74 -5.87 -1.52
CA LEU A 152 12.16 -4.63 -2.18
C LEU A 152 11.58 -3.39 -1.47
N LEU A 153 10.30 -3.42 -1.10
CA LEU A 153 9.67 -2.32 -0.35
C LEU A 153 10.35 -2.10 0.99
N VAL A 154 10.61 -3.16 1.77
CA VAL A 154 11.30 -3.06 3.07
C VAL A 154 12.74 -2.57 2.92
N LYS A 155 13.45 -3.01 1.88
CA LYS A 155 14.80 -2.53 1.60
C LYS A 155 14.78 -1.04 1.25
N TRP A 156 13.93 -0.66 0.32
CA TRP A 156 13.88 0.72 -0.16
C TRP A 156 13.30 1.67 0.85
N GLU A 157 12.41 1.26 1.74
CA GLU A 157 11.95 2.07 2.88
C GLU A 157 13.10 2.73 3.64
N LYS A 158 14.21 2.01 3.82
CA LYS A 158 15.40 2.49 4.53
C LYS A 158 16.29 3.41 3.70
N GLU A 159 16.30 3.22 2.39
CA GLU A 159 17.25 3.84 1.47
C GLU A 159 16.65 5.03 0.68
N TYR A 160 15.34 5.02 0.41
CA TYR A 160 14.72 5.93 -0.55
C TYR A 160 14.77 7.39 -0.12
N ARG A 161 14.78 7.63 1.21
CA ARG A 161 14.93 8.98 1.78
C ARG A 161 16.27 9.63 1.39
N ASN A 162 17.27 8.82 1.04
CA ASN A 162 18.60 9.28 0.64
C ASN A 162 18.76 9.41 -0.88
N PHE A 163 17.79 8.98 -1.69
CA PHE A 163 17.91 9.01 -3.14
C PHE A 163 17.87 10.44 -3.69
N ASP A 164 19.04 10.96 -4.07
CA ASP A 164 19.18 12.32 -4.61
C ASP A 164 18.37 12.53 -5.89
N TRP A 165 18.28 11.50 -6.73
CA TRP A 165 17.49 11.53 -7.95
C TRP A 165 15.99 11.69 -7.67
N TYR A 166 15.51 11.19 -6.52
CA TYR A 166 14.11 11.25 -6.12
C TYR A 166 13.81 12.54 -5.35
N LYS A 167 14.70 12.96 -4.45
CA LYS A 167 14.62 14.27 -3.76
C LYS A 167 14.54 15.45 -4.72
N GLY A 168 15.13 15.33 -5.91
CA GLY A 168 15.04 16.37 -6.94
C GLY A 168 15.62 17.72 -6.49
N GLY A 169 16.54 17.71 -5.53
CA GLY A 169 17.14 18.89 -4.89
C GLY A 169 16.37 19.47 -3.70
N GLN A 170 15.32 18.80 -3.21
CA GLN A 170 14.72 19.08 -1.90
C GLN A 170 15.62 18.55 -0.76
N SER A 171 15.49 19.11 0.45
CA SER A 171 16.22 18.67 1.63
C SER A 171 15.78 17.30 2.13
N GLU A 172 14.52 16.93 1.91
CA GLU A 172 13.92 15.65 2.31
C GLU A 172 13.13 15.06 1.14
N ALA A 173 13.01 13.73 1.10
CA ALA A 173 12.24 13.03 0.07
C ALA A 173 10.73 13.06 0.42
N GLU A 174 9.88 13.40 -0.54
CA GLU A 174 8.43 13.36 -0.32
C GLU A 174 7.91 11.92 -0.22
N PRO A 175 6.99 11.63 0.73
CA PRO A 175 6.37 10.30 0.84
C PRO A 175 5.48 10.01 -0.38
N GLY A 176 5.46 8.78 -0.86
CA GLY A 176 4.74 8.34 -2.06
C GLY A 176 5.59 7.47 -2.99
N PHE A 177 6.90 7.39 -2.76
CA PHE A 177 7.81 6.53 -3.50
C PHE A 177 7.42 5.05 -3.38
N LEU A 178 7.17 4.57 -2.15
CA LEU A 178 6.81 3.18 -1.91
C LEU A 178 5.44 2.85 -2.51
N THR A 179 4.56 3.85 -2.55
CA THR A 179 3.25 3.75 -3.23
C THR A 179 3.40 3.54 -4.73
N ALA A 180 4.24 4.36 -5.37
CA ALA A 180 4.53 4.21 -6.79
C ALA A 180 5.13 2.82 -7.10
N VAL A 181 6.14 2.40 -6.32
CA VAL A 181 6.80 1.09 -6.49
C VAL A 181 5.80 -0.05 -6.35
N TYR A 182 4.95 -0.01 -5.32
CA TYR A 182 3.92 -1.02 -5.13
C TYR A 182 2.93 -1.08 -6.28
N LEU A 183 2.41 0.05 -6.76
CA LEU A 183 1.45 0.09 -7.87
C LEU A 183 2.06 -0.41 -9.18
N ILE A 184 3.31 -0.04 -9.47
CA ILE A 184 4.05 -0.52 -10.64
C ILE A 184 4.28 -2.03 -10.53
N GLY A 185 4.75 -2.50 -9.37
CA GLY A 185 5.00 -3.92 -9.12
C GLY A 185 3.72 -4.75 -9.21
N LEU A 186 2.67 -4.35 -8.50
CA LEU A 186 1.38 -5.04 -8.49
C LEU A 186 0.74 -5.04 -9.89
N GLY A 187 0.72 -3.89 -10.56
CA GLY A 187 0.18 -3.75 -11.90
C GLY A 187 0.94 -4.61 -12.91
N GLY A 188 2.28 -4.59 -12.88
CA GLY A 188 3.12 -5.39 -13.75
C GLY A 188 2.94 -6.90 -13.55
N VAL A 189 2.93 -7.36 -12.29
CA VAL A 189 2.74 -8.78 -11.94
C VAL A 189 1.38 -9.28 -12.41
N ASN A 190 0.31 -8.56 -12.06
CA ASN A 190 -1.03 -9.00 -12.42
C ASN A 190 -1.30 -8.85 -13.92
N PHE A 191 -0.75 -7.84 -14.59
CA PHE A 191 -0.83 -7.74 -16.04
C PHE A 191 -0.15 -8.94 -16.71
N GLY A 192 1.08 -9.27 -16.31
CA GLY A 192 1.82 -10.43 -16.85
C GLY A 192 1.14 -11.77 -16.61
N LEU A 193 0.62 -11.99 -15.39
CA LEU A 193 -0.12 -13.21 -15.06
C LEU A 193 -1.49 -13.28 -15.77
N SER A 194 -2.15 -12.14 -15.95
CA SER A 194 -3.46 -12.08 -16.62
C SER A 194 -3.35 -12.17 -18.14
N TRP A 195 -2.19 -11.80 -18.72
CA TRP A 195 -1.95 -11.80 -20.16
C TRP A 195 -2.25 -13.14 -20.83
N LEU A 196 -1.92 -14.25 -20.14
CA LEU A 196 -2.11 -15.60 -20.65
C LEU A 196 -3.54 -16.12 -20.55
N ASN A 197 -4.44 -15.44 -19.83
CA ASN A 197 -5.79 -15.94 -19.56
C ASN A 197 -6.87 -14.93 -19.93
N ARG A 198 -6.85 -13.75 -19.31
CA ARG A 198 -7.79 -12.65 -19.57
C ARG A 198 -7.06 -11.32 -19.44
N PRO A 199 -6.52 -10.77 -20.55
CA PRO A 199 -5.81 -9.50 -20.50
C PRO A 199 -6.77 -8.41 -20.00
N SER A 200 -6.39 -7.76 -18.91
CA SER A 200 -7.15 -6.67 -18.30
C SER A 200 -6.31 -5.40 -18.32
N TRP A 201 -6.77 -4.40 -19.07
CA TRP A 201 -6.15 -3.09 -19.18
C TRP A 201 -6.09 -2.35 -17.85
N PHE A 202 -6.95 -2.71 -16.90
CA PHE A 202 -6.95 -2.17 -15.55
C PHE A 202 -5.55 -2.24 -14.89
N TRP A 203 -4.82 -3.33 -15.10
CA TRP A 203 -3.49 -3.51 -14.50
C TRP A 203 -2.45 -2.56 -15.10
N LEU A 204 -2.56 -2.21 -16.38
CA LEU A 204 -1.70 -1.21 -17.01
C LEU A 204 -2.00 0.20 -16.50
N VAL A 205 -3.27 0.50 -16.22
CA VAL A 205 -3.65 1.77 -15.59
C VAL A 205 -2.95 1.94 -14.25
N LEU A 206 -2.87 0.88 -13.42
CA LEU A 206 -2.14 0.95 -12.15
C LEU A 206 -0.63 1.22 -12.34
N VAL A 207 -0.01 0.62 -13.36
CA VAL A 207 1.40 0.90 -13.69
C VAL A 207 1.58 2.37 -14.08
N VAL A 208 0.72 2.88 -14.97
CA VAL A 208 0.77 4.28 -15.41
C VAL A 208 0.56 5.23 -14.23
N VAL A 209 -0.43 4.98 -13.36
CA VAL A 209 -0.67 5.77 -12.15
C VAL A 209 0.55 5.74 -11.23
N GLY A 210 1.16 4.58 -11.03
CA GLY A 210 2.37 4.47 -10.21
C GLY A 210 3.54 5.29 -10.79
N VAL A 211 3.76 5.23 -12.09
CA VAL A 211 4.78 6.05 -12.78
C VAL A 211 4.47 7.54 -12.63
N LEU A 212 3.21 7.95 -12.81
CA LEU A 212 2.81 9.35 -12.65
C LEU A 212 3.07 9.84 -11.21
N ILE A 213 2.70 9.06 -10.19
CA ILE A 213 2.99 9.39 -8.78
C ILE A 213 4.50 9.59 -8.60
N LEU A 214 5.31 8.68 -9.12
CA LEU A 214 6.77 8.78 -9.03
C LEU A 214 7.30 10.05 -9.70
N MET A 215 6.79 10.39 -10.88
CA MET A 215 7.20 11.59 -11.61
C MET A 215 6.76 12.89 -10.93
N PHE A 216 5.53 12.96 -10.45
CA PHE A 216 4.99 14.14 -9.75
C PHE A 216 5.72 14.37 -8.42
N ARG A 217 6.00 13.31 -7.67
CA ARG A 217 6.65 13.39 -6.34
C ARG A 217 8.17 13.53 -6.42
N SER A 218 8.81 13.09 -7.51
CA SER A 218 10.24 13.27 -7.74
C SER A 218 10.65 14.73 -8.01
N GLY A 219 9.69 15.66 -8.15
CA GLY A 219 9.95 17.08 -8.38
C GLY A 219 10.58 17.42 -9.74
N LYS A 220 10.84 16.43 -10.60
CA LYS A 220 11.49 16.59 -11.91
C LYS A 220 10.60 17.30 -12.94
N LEU A 221 9.29 17.06 -12.90
CA LEU A 221 8.35 17.60 -13.89
C LEU A 221 8.31 19.15 -13.88
N PHE A 222 8.42 19.76 -12.71
CA PHE A 222 8.38 21.21 -12.54
C PHE A 222 9.74 21.91 -12.77
N ARG A 223 10.83 21.15 -12.92
CA ARG A 223 12.18 21.71 -13.08
C ARG A 223 12.69 21.73 -14.52
N ALA A 224 12.04 21.04 -15.45
CA ALA A 224 12.36 21.11 -16.89
C ALA A 224 12.20 22.53 -17.49
N GLY A 225 11.53 23.45 -16.78
CA GLY A 225 11.40 24.87 -17.17
C GLY A 225 12.32 25.84 -16.42
N LYS A 226 13.04 25.43 -15.37
CA LYS A 226 14.03 26.30 -14.70
C LYS A 226 15.41 25.96 -15.22
N LYS A 227 15.87 26.71 -16.24
CA LYS A 227 17.29 26.77 -16.60
C LYS A 227 18.11 26.92 -15.31
N PRO A 228 19.23 26.20 -15.16
CA PRO A 228 20.15 26.48 -14.06
C PRO A 228 20.53 27.95 -14.17
N ALA A 229 20.38 28.70 -13.09
CA ALA A 229 20.93 30.04 -12.99
C ALA A 229 22.46 29.92 -12.97
N GLU A 230 23.05 29.75 -14.15
CA GLU A 230 24.45 30.06 -14.37
C GLU A 230 24.62 31.57 -14.30
N SER A 231 25.73 31.97 -13.67
CA SER A 231 26.17 33.34 -13.40
C SER A 231 25.44 34.05 -12.26
N ASN A 232 25.96 33.89 -11.04
CA ASN A 232 26.18 35.01 -10.09
C ASN A 232 27.03 34.57 -8.88
N LEU A 233 27.98 33.66 -9.08
CA LEU A 233 28.96 33.24 -8.07
C LEU A 233 30.39 33.68 -8.45
N LYS A 234 30.52 34.84 -9.12
CA LYS A 234 31.82 35.47 -9.42
C LYS A 234 32.05 36.83 -8.76
N THR A 235 31.12 37.36 -7.97
CA THR A 235 31.33 38.64 -7.28
C THR A 235 30.75 38.62 -5.88
N MET A 236 31.36 37.85 -4.97
CA MET A 236 31.30 38.19 -3.55
C MET A 236 32.71 38.54 -3.08
N PRO A 237 32.98 39.79 -2.65
CA PRO A 237 34.24 40.11 -2.03
C PRO A 237 34.39 39.31 -0.74
N ARG A 238 35.55 38.67 -0.56
CA ARG A 238 35.90 37.95 0.68
C ARG A 238 35.77 38.90 1.86
N PHE A 239 34.69 38.77 2.63
CA PHE A 239 34.61 39.37 3.96
C PHE A 239 35.65 38.65 4.84
N LYS A 240 36.79 39.32 5.07
CA LYS A 240 37.77 38.90 6.07
C LYS A 240 37.10 39.01 7.44
N LEU A 241 36.66 37.89 8.00
CA LEU A 241 36.25 37.80 9.40
C LEU A 241 37.45 38.16 10.30
N LYS A 242 37.44 39.36 10.85
CA LYS A 242 38.40 39.83 11.85
C LYS A 242 38.11 39.05 13.16
N ARG A 243 38.85 37.96 13.41
CA ARG A 243 38.78 37.22 14.68
C ARG A 243 39.17 38.15 15.83
N LYS A 244 38.19 38.55 16.65
CA LYS A 244 38.40 39.26 17.92
C LYS A 244 38.94 38.24 18.94
N LYS A 245 40.24 38.34 19.29
CA LYS A 245 40.82 37.58 20.40
C LYS A 245 40.11 38.01 21.69
N ARG A 246 39.37 37.12 22.35
CA ARG A 246 39.01 37.27 23.76
C ARG A 246 40.09 36.56 24.56
N GLY A 247 40.91 37.33 25.27
CA GLY A 247 41.76 36.80 26.32
C GLY A 247 40.89 36.39 27.51
N PHE A 248 41.13 35.19 28.02
CA PHE A 248 40.66 34.76 29.33
C PHE A 248 41.90 34.71 30.22
N ASP A 249 42.08 35.73 31.04
CA ASP A 249 42.99 35.69 32.18
C ASP A 249 42.26 35.04 33.35
N PHE A 250 42.79 33.93 33.85
CA PHE A 250 42.41 33.38 35.15
C PHE A 250 43.37 33.96 36.19
N LYS A 251 42.80 34.58 37.24
CA LYS A 251 43.47 34.86 38.52
C LYS A 251 43.09 33.77 39.51
#